data_AF-A0A1I6JP21-F1
#
_entry.id   AF-A0A1I6JP21-F1
#
_cell.length_a   1.000
_cell.length_b   1.000
_cell.length_c   1.000
_cell.angle_alpha   90.00
_cell.angle_beta   90.00
_cell.angle_gamma   90.00
#
_symmetry.space_group_name_H-M   'P 1'
#
loop_
_entity.id
_entity.type
_entity.pdbx_description
1 polymer ?
#
loop_
_entity_poly.entity_id
_entity_poly.type
_entity_poly.pdbx_seq_one_letter_code
_entity_poly.pdbx_strand_id
1 'polypeptide(L)'
;MMTVNEVSKLAGVSIRTLQYYDSIGLLKPAGYTESGYRLYDDAAMERLQQILLFRELEFPLKEIKEIVTRPNFDKQKAVEQQIELLTMKKEHLENLIEFARGIQNGGKNFMDFTAFDTSKLDEYTKKAKEHWGETDAFAEYETKASSRTKDDEKKLWREFMKLFEKCGAIKDSEPKSAEAQAMVKEIQDYITQNFYECTDEILAGLGKMYVANAEFQANIDNAGGTGTAEFVSRAIEEYVK
;
A
#
# COMPACT_ATOMS: atom_id res chain seq x y z
N MET A 1 20.24 -19.45 25.99
CA MET A 1 18.90 -19.98 25.59
C MET A 1 17.89 -19.69 26.69
N MET A 2 16.66 -19.35 26.30
CA MET A 2 15.52 -19.04 27.18
C MET A 2 14.36 -20.01 26.91
N THR A 3 13.57 -20.35 27.92
CA THR A 3 12.33 -21.12 27.76
C THR A 3 11.19 -20.26 27.19
N VAL A 4 10.19 -20.90 26.59
CA VAL A 4 8.97 -20.22 26.10
C VAL A 4 8.27 -19.35 27.16
N ASN A 5 8.36 -19.70 28.46
CA ASN A 5 7.81 -18.89 29.56
C ASN A 5 8.58 -17.59 29.78
N GLU A 6 9.91 -17.63 29.67
CA GLU A 6 10.77 -16.47 29.84
C GLU A 6 10.70 -15.55 28.63
N VAL A 7 10.69 -16.12 27.42
CA VAL A 7 10.47 -15.36 26.17
C VAL A 7 9.09 -14.69 26.15
N SER A 8 8.04 -15.40 26.59
CA SER A 8 6.69 -14.85 26.68
C SER A 8 6.61 -13.65 27.64
N LYS A 9 7.27 -13.74 28.80
CA LYS A 9 7.35 -12.63 29.77
C LYS A 9 8.19 -11.46 29.27
N LEU A 10 9.34 -11.73 28.64
CA LEU A 10 10.27 -10.69 28.19
C LEU A 10 9.72 -9.90 26.99
N ALA A 11 9.11 -10.58 26.03
CA ALA A 11 8.63 -9.96 24.79
C ALA A 11 7.17 -9.44 24.88
N GLY A 12 6.46 -9.70 25.99
CA GLY A 12 5.01 -9.41 26.11
C GLY A 12 4.11 -10.29 25.23
N VAL A 13 4.68 -11.28 24.54
CA VAL A 13 3.99 -12.15 23.57
C VAL A 13 3.41 -13.37 24.29
N SER A 14 2.14 -13.72 24.02
CA SER A 14 1.54 -14.91 24.66
C SER A 14 2.25 -16.21 24.27
N ILE A 15 2.33 -17.18 25.20
CA ILE A 15 2.85 -18.53 24.94
C ILE A 15 2.15 -19.17 23.72
N ARG A 16 0.83 -18.97 23.59
CA ARG A 16 0.03 -19.47 22.45
C ARG A 16 0.46 -18.82 21.13
N THR A 17 0.85 -17.55 21.14
CA THR A 17 1.38 -16.85 19.96
C THR A 17 2.74 -17.40 19.57
N LEU A 18 3.65 -17.64 20.52
CA LEU A 18 4.96 -18.26 20.26
C LEU A 18 4.83 -19.69 19.72
N GLN A 19 3.91 -20.49 20.28
CA GLN A 19 3.55 -21.82 19.77
C GLN A 19 2.95 -21.75 18.36
N TYR A 20 2.13 -20.73 18.07
CA TYR A 20 1.56 -20.53 16.75
C TYR A 20 2.63 -20.16 15.71
N TYR A 21 3.56 -19.25 16.05
CA TYR A 21 4.68 -18.87 15.17
C TYR A 21 5.60 -20.06 14.84
N ASP A 22 5.80 -20.98 15.79
CA ASP A 22 6.48 -22.26 15.53
C ASP A 22 5.65 -23.17 14.61
N SER A 23 4.35 -23.33 14.88
CA SER A 23 3.46 -24.19 14.09
C SER A 23 3.33 -23.77 12.61
N ILE A 24 3.40 -22.47 12.31
CA ILE A 24 3.44 -21.95 10.93
C ILE A 24 4.86 -21.87 10.35
N GLY A 25 5.90 -22.18 11.14
CA GLY A 25 7.30 -22.14 10.73
C GLY A 25 7.87 -20.73 10.53
N LEU A 26 7.34 -19.73 11.24
CA LEU A 26 7.81 -18.34 11.24
C LEU A 26 8.94 -18.11 12.25
N LEU A 27 8.79 -18.67 13.47
CA LEU A 27 9.79 -18.65 14.54
C LEU A 27 9.88 -20.04 15.16
N LYS A 28 10.90 -20.81 14.77
CA LYS A 28 11.18 -22.13 15.35
C LYS A 28 12.02 -21.98 16.64
N PRO A 29 11.86 -22.88 17.62
CA PRO A 29 12.79 -22.98 18.75
C PRO A 29 14.14 -23.52 18.27
N ALA A 30 15.22 -23.11 18.95
CA ALA A 30 16.57 -23.63 18.74
C ALA A 30 16.77 -25.02 19.35
N GLY A 31 15.93 -25.40 20.32
CA GLY A 31 15.95 -26.72 20.94
C GLY A 31 14.78 -26.95 21.90
N TYR A 32 14.89 -28.00 22.71
CA TYR A 32 13.91 -28.36 23.73
C TYR A 32 14.63 -28.76 25.03
N THR A 33 14.01 -28.52 26.19
CA THR A 33 14.47 -29.10 27.46
C THR A 33 14.18 -30.60 27.50
N GLU A 34 14.79 -31.32 28.45
CA GLU A 34 14.49 -32.73 28.74
C GLU A 34 12.99 -32.97 29.00
N SER A 35 12.29 -31.97 29.55
CA SER A 35 10.85 -32.01 29.81
C SER A 35 9.99 -31.56 28.60
N GLY A 36 10.58 -31.35 27.43
CA GLY A 36 9.89 -30.97 26.19
C GLY A 36 9.52 -29.49 26.05
N TYR A 37 10.00 -28.59 26.92
CA TYR A 37 9.74 -27.15 26.76
C TYR A 37 10.62 -26.55 25.67
N ARG A 38 10.02 -25.74 24.79
CA ARG A 38 10.74 -25.00 23.73
C ARG A 38 11.80 -24.07 24.32
N LEU A 39 13.00 -24.13 23.73
CA LEU A 39 14.14 -23.26 24.00
C LEU A 39 14.42 -22.37 22.79
N TYR A 40 14.71 -21.10 23.05
CA TYR A 40 15.07 -20.09 22.06
C TYR A 40 16.50 -19.60 22.34
N ASP A 41 17.33 -19.50 21.32
CA ASP A 41 18.66 -18.90 21.38
C ASP A 41 18.62 -17.43 20.96
N ASP A 42 19.77 -16.76 20.97
CA ASP A 42 19.86 -15.33 20.72
C ASP A 42 19.46 -14.99 19.27
N ALA A 43 19.76 -15.88 18.32
CA ALA A 43 19.32 -15.77 16.93
C ALA A 43 17.78 -15.88 16.78
N ALA A 44 17.13 -16.76 17.56
CA ALA A 44 15.68 -16.83 17.63
C ALA A 44 15.06 -15.61 18.35
N MET A 45 15.79 -14.97 19.28
CA MET A 45 15.35 -13.72 19.92
C MET A 45 15.45 -12.52 18.99
N GLU A 46 16.55 -12.35 18.23
CA GLU A 46 16.64 -11.38 17.13
C GLU A 46 15.50 -11.58 16.13
N ARG A 47 15.24 -12.84 15.75
CA ARG A 47 14.15 -13.19 14.84
C ARG A 47 12.78 -12.78 15.38
N LEU A 48 12.53 -12.97 16.67
CA LEU A 48 11.30 -12.52 17.32
C LEU A 48 11.17 -10.99 17.30
N GLN A 49 12.25 -10.24 17.56
CA GLN A 49 12.24 -8.77 17.48
C GLN A 49 11.84 -8.29 16.08
N GLN A 50 12.45 -8.85 15.02
CA GLN A 50 12.10 -8.53 13.62
C GLN A 50 10.63 -8.82 13.29
N ILE A 51 10.10 -9.96 13.76
CA ILE A 51 8.69 -10.33 13.59
C ILE A 51 7.76 -9.31 14.28
N LEU A 52 8.12 -8.85 15.49
CA LEU A 52 7.30 -7.91 16.25
C LEU A 52 7.29 -6.52 15.63
N LEU A 53 8.42 -6.04 15.09
CA LEU A 53 8.47 -4.77 14.34
C LEU A 53 7.56 -4.81 13.10
N PHE A 54 7.58 -5.91 12.33
CA PHE A 54 6.63 -6.08 11.22
C PHE A 54 5.16 -6.17 11.68
N ARG A 55 4.89 -6.71 12.89
CA ARG A 55 3.53 -6.78 13.45
C ARG A 55 2.99 -5.43 13.93
N GLU A 56 3.85 -4.53 14.39
CA GLU A 56 3.50 -3.14 14.73
C GLU A 56 3.23 -2.29 13.48
N LEU A 57 3.90 -2.64 12.38
CA LEU A 57 3.59 -2.20 11.01
C LEU A 57 2.44 -3.01 10.37
N GLU A 58 1.69 -3.77 11.17
CA GLU A 58 0.46 -4.49 10.82
C GLU A 58 0.57 -5.61 9.76
N PHE A 59 1.77 -5.92 9.25
CA PHE A 59 2.00 -6.94 8.21
C PHE A 59 1.36 -8.30 8.57
N PRO A 60 0.66 -8.96 7.63
CA PRO A 60 0.13 -10.31 7.81
C PRO A 60 1.24 -11.33 8.09
N LEU A 61 1.03 -12.26 9.04
CA LEU A 61 2.02 -13.27 9.43
C LEU A 61 2.53 -14.15 8.26
N LYS A 62 1.73 -14.30 7.19
CA LYS A 62 2.14 -14.93 5.94
C LYS A 62 3.24 -14.12 5.25
N GLU A 63 2.98 -12.84 4.98
CA GLU A 63 3.96 -11.93 4.37
C GLU A 63 5.22 -11.82 5.22
N ILE A 64 5.09 -11.67 6.55
CA ILE A 64 6.24 -11.64 7.45
C ILE A 64 7.10 -12.88 7.26
N LYS A 65 6.50 -14.09 7.18
CA LYS A 65 7.24 -15.33 6.93
C LYS A 65 7.94 -15.30 5.57
N GLU A 66 7.21 -14.97 4.51
CA GLU A 66 7.70 -14.91 3.13
C GLU A 66 8.79 -13.86 2.92
N ILE A 67 8.80 -12.82 3.75
CA ILE A 67 9.90 -11.88 3.95
C ILE A 67 11.03 -12.61 4.71
N VAL A 68 10.90 -12.84 6.02
CA VAL A 68 12.05 -13.17 6.87
C VAL A 68 12.73 -14.53 6.56
N THR A 69 12.14 -15.41 5.74
CA THR A 69 12.77 -16.67 5.29
C THR A 69 13.58 -16.60 3.98
N ARG A 70 13.72 -15.44 3.31
CA ARG A 70 14.41 -15.39 1.99
C ARG A 70 15.93 -15.63 2.07
N PRO A 71 16.54 -16.26 1.04
CA PRO A 71 17.99 -16.51 1.01
C PRO A 71 18.85 -15.23 1.01
N ASN A 72 18.31 -14.14 0.47
CA ASN A 72 18.96 -12.83 0.35
C ASN A 72 18.47 -11.82 1.41
N PHE A 73 17.91 -12.28 2.53
CA PHE A 73 17.43 -11.41 3.61
C PHE A 73 18.57 -10.63 4.28
N ASP A 74 18.68 -9.35 3.93
CA ASP A 74 19.49 -8.37 4.66
C ASP A 74 18.75 -7.92 5.94
N LYS A 75 19.20 -8.42 7.09
CA LYS A 75 18.62 -8.08 8.41
C LYS A 75 18.68 -6.58 8.70
N GLN A 76 19.73 -5.89 8.25
CA GLN A 76 19.97 -4.50 8.62
C GLN A 76 19.07 -3.57 7.79
N LYS A 77 19.05 -3.74 6.46
CA LYS A 77 18.19 -2.96 5.58
C LYS A 77 16.70 -3.10 5.92
N ALA A 78 16.27 -4.28 6.36
CA ALA A 78 14.90 -4.47 6.79
C ALA A 78 14.56 -3.67 8.06
N VAL A 79 15.50 -3.53 9.00
CA VAL A 79 15.33 -2.69 10.19
C VAL A 79 15.37 -1.20 9.80
N GLU A 80 16.21 -0.81 8.84
CA GLU A 80 16.23 0.55 8.28
C GLU A 80 14.88 0.92 7.61
N GLN A 81 14.34 0.03 6.77
CA GLN A 81 13.00 0.16 6.16
C GLN A 81 11.87 0.18 7.20
N GLN A 82 11.98 -0.63 8.27
CA GLN A 82 11.02 -0.61 9.38
C GLN A 82 11.05 0.72 10.16
N ILE A 83 12.25 1.30 10.37
CA ILE A 83 12.40 2.61 11.04
C ILE A 83 11.79 3.73 10.20
N GLU A 84 11.95 3.71 8.87
CA GLU A 84 11.35 4.72 7.99
C GLU A 84 9.81 4.60 8.01
N LEU A 85 9.25 3.38 7.86
CA LEU A 85 7.81 3.13 7.98
C LEU A 85 7.23 3.54 9.34
N LEU A 86 7.92 3.24 10.45
CA LEU A 86 7.50 3.68 11.79
C LEU A 86 7.55 5.20 11.93
N THR A 87 8.48 5.87 11.27
CA THR A 87 8.60 7.34 11.26
C THR A 87 7.47 7.99 10.46
N MET A 88 7.12 7.44 9.29
CA MET A 88 5.96 7.89 8.50
C MET A 88 4.64 7.65 9.25
N LYS A 89 4.48 6.49 9.91
CA LYS A 89 3.31 6.17 10.75
C LYS A 89 3.21 7.11 11.95
N LYS A 90 4.36 7.53 12.54
CA LYS A 90 4.41 8.57 13.57
C LYS A 90 3.95 9.94 13.05
N GLU A 91 4.45 10.39 11.89
CA GLU A 91 4.06 11.68 11.29
C GLU A 91 2.53 11.72 11.01
N HIS A 92 1.98 10.64 10.45
CA HIS A 92 0.55 10.49 10.24
C HIS A 92 -0.25 10.54 11.55
N LEU A 93 0.20 9.86 12.62
CA LEU A 93 -0.42 9.93 13.94
C LEU A 93 -0.34 11.33 14.56
N GLU A 94 0.75 12.08 14.36
CA GLU A 94 0.88 13.46 14.82
C GLU A 94 -0.10 14.40 14.07
N ASN A 95 -0.28 14.21 12.76
CA ASN A 95 -1.28 14.94 11.97
C ASN A 95 -2.72 14.63 12.43
N LEU A 96 -3.05 13.36 12.71
CA LEU A 96 -4.35 12.96 13.27
C LEU A 96 -4.60 13.56 14.66
N ILE A 97 -3.57 13.68 15.50
CA ILE A 97 -3.66 14.33 16.82
C ILE A 97 -3.97 15.82 16.69
N GLU A 98 -3.33 16.54 15.75
CA GLU A 98 -3.65 17.95 15.49
C GLU A 98 -5.06 18.13 14.91
N PHE A 99 -5.50 17.25 14.00
CA PHE A 99 -6.86 17.25 13.49
C PHE A 99 -7.90 17.05 14.61
N ALA A 100 -7.68 16.07 15.51
CA ALA A 100 -8.53 15.83 16.66
C ALA A 100 -8.56 17.02 17.65
N ARG A 101 -7.41 17.70 17.86
CA ARG A 101 -7.33 18.96 18.63
C ARG A 101 -8.12 20.08 17.95
N GLY A 102 -8.12 20.15 16.62
CA GLY A 102 -8.93 21.07 15.84
C GLY A 102 -10.44 20.89 16.10
N ILE A 103 -10.92 19.65 16.08
CA ILE A 103 -12.31 19.30 16.42
C ILE A 103 -12.62 19.68 17.87
N GLN A 104 -11.78 19.29 18.83
CA GLN A 104 -12.00 19.53 20.26
C GLN A 104 -12.16 21.03 20.59
N ASN A 105 -11.43 21.89 19.89
CA ASN A 105 -11.48 23.35 20.08
C ASN A 105 -12.56 24.05 19.24
N GLY A 106 -13.46 23.32 18.58
CA GLY A 106 -14.55 23.89 17.77
C GLY A 106 -14.08 24.54 16.46
N GLY A 107 -12.93 24.11 15.93
CA GLY A 107 -12.28 24.70 14.76
C GLY A 107 -13.06 24.50 13.45
N LYS A 108 -13.01 25.49 12.56
CA LYS A 108 -13.82 25.54 11.32
C LYS A 108 -13.34 24.62 10.18
N ASN A 109 -12.35 23.75 10.41
CA ASN A 109 -11.70 22.93 9.37
C ASN A 109 -12.30 21.51 9.22
N PHE A 110 -13.61 21.35 9.42
CA PHE A 110 -14.33 20.06 9.30
C PHE A 110 -14.35 19.42 7.89
N MET A 111 -13.63 19.99 6.91
CA MET A 111 -13.57 19.48 5.53
C MET A 111 -12.14 19.25 5.01
N ASP A 112 -11.12 19.35 5.87
CA ASP A 112 -9.76 18.94 5.51
C ASP A 112 -9.47 17.52 6.01
N PHE A 113 -9.67 16.54 5.13
CA PHE A 113 -9.42 15.13 5.42
C PHE A 113 -7.99 14.68 5.09
N THR A 114 -7.10 15.58 4.67
CA THR A 114 -5.72 15.21 4.30
C THR A 114 -4.89 14.68 5.47
N ALA A 115 -5.31 14.92 6.72
CA ALA A 115 -4.75 14.27 7.90
C ALA A 115 -4.95 12.74 7.93
N PHE A 116 -5.95 12.21 7.21
CA PHE A 116 -6.21 10.78 7.05
C PHE A 116 -5.55 10.17 5.81
N ASP A 117 -4.88 10.96 4.97
CA ASP A 117 -4.20 10.46 3.77
C ASP A 117 -3.06 9.50 4.12
N THR A 118 -3.29 8.21 3.88
CA THR A 118 -2.29 7.15 4.01
C THR A 118 -1.55 6.87 2.71
N SER A 119 -1.86 7.53 1.58
CA SER A 119 -1.35 7.16 0.25
C SER A 119 0.17 7.00 0.19
N LYS A 120 0.94 7.89 0.82
CA LYS A 120 2.41 7.78 0.93
C LYS A 120 2.86 6.61 1.80
N LEU A 121 2.14 6.33 2.88
CA LEU A 121 2.43 5.21 3.78
C LEU A 121 2.12 3.88 3.10
N ASP A 122 1.01 3.81 2.35
CA ASP A 122 0.61 2.66 1.55
C ASP A 122 1.54 2.46 0.35
N GLU A 123 1.92 3.53 -0.35
CA GLU A 123 2.88 3.50 -1.46
C GLU A 123 4.27 3.11 -0.96
N TYR A 124 4.79 3.68 0.13
CA TYR A 124 6.06 3.26 0.70
C TYR A 124 5.96 1.81 1.23
N THR A 125 4.86 1.42 1.87
CA THR A 125 4.63 0.02 2.28
C THR A 125 4.64 -0.90 1.06
N LYS A 126 4.09 -0.47 -0.08
CA LYS A 126 4.21 -1.17 -1.35
C LYS A 126 5.65 -1.19 -1.86
N LYS A 127 6.39 -0.08 -1.93
CA LYS A 127 7.82 -0.03 -2.30
C LYS A 127 8.70 -0.95 -1.45
N ALA A 128 8.46 -0.96 -0.14
CA ALA A 128 9.09 -1.88 0.80
C ALA A 128 8.69 -3.35 0.57
N LYS A 129 7.48 -3.66 0.08
CA LYS A 129 7.07 -5.01 -0.37
C LYS A 129 7.58 -5.35 -1.78
N GLU A 130 7.71 -4.37 -2.67
CA GLU A 130 8.11 -4.49 -4.07
C GLU A 130 9.63 -4.73 -4.21
N HIS A 131 10.46 -4.07 -3.40
CA HIS A 131 11.86 -4.45 -3.16
C HIS A 131 12.02 -5.80 -2.42
N TRP A 132 10.90 -6.37 -1.99
CA TRP A 132 10.76 -7.75 -1.55
C TRP A 132 9.88 -8.56 -2.55
N GLY A 133 10.09 -8.31 -3.85
CA GLY A 133 9.87 -9.15 -5.04
C GLY A 133 8.69 -10.15 -5.11
N GLU A 134 7.89 -10.19 -6.19
CA GLU A 134 7.97 -9.44 -7.47
C GLU A 134 6.57 -9.31 -8.12
N THR A 135 6.35 -8.23 -8.89
CA THR A 135 5.40 -8.17 -10.02
C THR A 135 5.94 -7.21 -11.09
N ASP A 136 5.79 -7.54 -12.38
CA ASP A 136 6.56 -6.90 -13.46
C ASP A 136 6.18 -5.43 -13.70
N ALA A 137 4.88 -5.12 -13.76
CA ALA A 137 4.36 -3.76 -13.90
C ALA A 137 4.83 -2.82 -12.78
N PHE A 138 5.24 -3.38 -11.63
CA PHE A 138 5.70 -2.61 -10.49
C PHE A 138 7.17 -2.21 -10.61
N ALA A 139 8.05 -3.15 -10.98
CA ALA A 139 9.45 -2.85 -11.27
C ALA A 139 9.58 -1.80 -12.40
N GLU A 140 8.64 -1.81 -13.36
CA GLU A 140 8.56 -0.77 -14.39
C GLU A 140 8.17 0.61 -13.82
N TYR A 141 7.22 0.67 -12.87
CA TYR A 141 6.84 1.90 -12.19
C TYR A 141 8.01 2.52 -11.41
N GLU A 142 8.73 1.74 -10.60
CA GLU A 142 9.91 2.25 -9.88
C GLU A 142 10.99 2.74 -10.85
N THR A 143 11.22 2.01 -11.94
CA THR A 143 12.19 2.40 -12.98
C THR A 143 11.80 3.73 -13.62
N LYS A 144 10.53 3.91 -14.01
CA LYS A 144 10.02 5.16 -14.61
C LYS A 144 9.95 6.31 -13.60
N ALA A 145 9.67 6.05 -12.33
CA ALA A 145 9.52 7.07 -11.28
C ALA A 145 10.87 7.56 -10.70
N SER A 146 11.84 6.67 -10.51
CA SER A 146 13.14 6.95 -9.84
C SER A 146 13.98 8.07 -10.47
N SER A 147 13.68 8.46 -11.72
CA SER A 147 14.37 9.52 -12.46
C SER A 147 13.65 10.89 -12.43
N ARG A 148 12.53 11.02 -11.71
CA ARG A 148 11.64 12.19 -11.77
C ARG A 148 11.82 13.16 -10.60
N THR A 149 11.57 14.44 -10.85
CA THR A 149 11.42 15.45 -9.81
C THR A 149 9.95 15.58 -9.38
N LYS A 150 9.74 16.18 -8.19
CA LYS A 150 8.39 16.50 -7.69
C LYS A 150 7.58 17.44 -8.59
N ASP A 151 8.21 18.15 -9.52
CA ASP A 151 7.50 18.98 -10.50
C ASP A 151 7.17 18.22 -11.78
N ASP A 152 7.94 17.19 -12.14
CA ASP A 152 7.58 16.23 -13.20
C ASP A 152 6.37 15.39 -12.76
N GLU A 153 6.33 14.93 -11.50
CA GLU A 153 5.19 14.22 -10.93
C GLU A 153 3.91 15.07 -10.96
N LYS A 154 3.98 16.34 -10.50
CA LYS A 154 2.87 17.31 -10.59
C LYS A 154 2.46 17.62 -12.03
N LYS A 155 3.39 17.58 -12.98
CA LYS A 155 3.09 17.76 -14.41
C LYS A 155 2.32 16.55 -14.93
N LEU A 156 2.82 15.33 -14.70
CA LEU A 156 2.18 14.08 -15.12
C LEU A 156 0.78 13.95 -14.52
N TRP A 157 0.61 14.23 -13.22
CA TRP A 157 -0.71 14.23 -12.59
C TRP A 157 -1.67 15.22 -13.25
N ARG A 158 -1.21 16.45 -13.54
CA ARG A 158 -2.02 17.48 -14.20
C ARG A 158 -2.36 17.13 -15.65
N GLU A 159 -1.49 16.41 -16.35
CA GLU A 159 -1.73 15.94 -17.71
C GLU A 159 -2.67 14.73 -17.72
N PHE A 160 -2.59 13.84 -16.72
CA PHE A 160 -3.53 12.74 -16.52
C PHE A 160 -4.95 13.23 -16.17
N MET A 161 -5.09 14.19 -15.25
CA MET A 161 -6.41 14.73 -14.88
C MET A 161 -7.12 15.45 -16.03
N LYS A 162 -6.39 15.96 -17.04
CA LYS A 162 -6.99 16.50 -18.28
C LYS A 162 -7.67 15.44 -19.15
N LEU A 163 -7.31 14.16 -19.00
CA LEU A 163 -8.03 13.08 -19.69
C LEU A 163 -9.42 12.91 -19.08
N PHE A 164 -9.55 13.11 -17.76
CA PHE A 164 -10.85 13.11 -17.08
C PHE A 164 -11.64 14.41 -17.34
N GLU A 165 -10.98 15.56 -17.49
CA GLU A 165 -11.61 16.80 -17.99
C GLU A 165 -12.25 16.59 -19.38
N LYS A 166 -11.52 15.97 -20.32
CA LYS A 166 -12.04 15.54 -21.63
C LYS A 166 -13.23 14.58 -21.49
N CYS A 167 -13.10 13.53 -20.67
CA CYS A 167 -14.19 12.57 -20.44
C CYS A 167 -15.45 13.26 -19.88
N GLY A 168 -15.26 14.26 -19.00
CA GLY A 168 -16.35 15.05 -18.43
C GLY A 168 -17.15 15.86 -19.44
N ALA A 169 -16.53 16.25 -20.56
CA ALA A 169 -17.20 16.94 -21.67
C ALA A 169 -18.08 16.00 -22.52
N ILE A 170 -17.90 14.67 -22.44
CA ILE A 170 -18.62 13.66 -23.22
C ILE A 170 -19.44 12.68 -22.37
N LYS A 171 -19.51 12.87 -21.05
CA LYS A 171 -20.05 11.88 -20.10
C LYS A 171 -21.54 11.55 -20.24
N ASP A 172 -22.30 12.41 -20.92
CA ASP A 172 -23.72 12.19 -21.24
C ASP A 172 -23.91 11.35 -22.53
N SER A 173 -22.81 10.92 -23.18
CA SER A 173 -22.83 10.02 -24.34
C SER A 173 -22.94 8.54 -23.95
N GLU A 174 -23.13 7.64 -24.93
CA GLU A 174 -23.04 6.20 -24.67
C GLU A 174 -21.58 5.80 -24.32
N PRO A 175 -21.32 5.07 -23.21
CA PRO A 175 -19.96 4.66 -22.82
C PRO A 175 -19.24 3.76 -23.85
N LYS A 176 -19.99 3.05 -24.70
CA LYS A 176 -19.50 2.25 -25.83
C LYS A 176 -19.32 3.04 -27.14
N SER A 177 -19.56 4.36 -27.14
CA SER A 177 -19.41 5.20 -28.34
C SER A 177 -17.94 5.27 -28.77
N ALA A 178 -17.69 5.46 -30.07
CA ALA A 178 -16.32 5.52 -30.59
C ALA A 178 -15.47 6.63 -29.93
N GLU A 179 -16.09 7.72 -29.49
CA GLU A 179 -15.45 8.82 -28.77
C GLU A 179 -15.10 8.44 -27.31
N ALA A 180 -16.03 7.83 -26.58
CA ALA A 180 -15.78 7.31 -25.24
C ALA A 180 -14.70 6.22 -25.23
N GLN A 181 -14.73 5.31 -26.19
CA GLN A 181 -13.77 4.21 -26.33
C GLN A 181 -12.37 4.72 -26.75
N ALA A 182 -12.29 5.76 -27.59
CA ALA A 182 -11.03 6.45 -27.87
C ALA A 182 -10.46 7.14 -26.62
N MET A 183 -11.30 7.76 -25.78
CA MET A 183 -10.86 8.36 -24.52
C MET A 183 -10.35 7.31 -23.52
N VAL A 184 -10.98 6.14 -23.42
CA VAL A 184 -10.48 5.02 -22.60
C VAL A 184 -9.10 4.57 -23.09
N LYS A 185 -8.89 4.47 -24.41
CA LYS A 185 -7.57 4.15 -24.95
C LYS A 185 -6.53 5.25 -24.69
N GLU A 186 -6.89 6.53 -24.75
CA GLU A 186 -5.98 7.62 -24.37
C GLU A 186 -5.55 7.51 -22.90
N ILE A 187 -6.45 7.11 -22.00
CA ILE A 187 -6.14 6.82 -20.58
C ILE A 187 -5.19 5.61 -20.46
N GLN A 188 -5.49 4.49 -21.13
CA GLN A 188 -4.66 3.28 -21.10
C GLN A 188 -3.24 3.52 -21.65
N ASP A 189 -3.13 4.23 -22.77
CA ASP A 189 -1.86 4.60 -23.39
C ASP A 189 -1.07 5.58 -22.53
N TYR A 190 -1.74 6.55 -21.89
CA TYR A 190 -1.07 7.48 -20.98
C TYR A 190 -0.48 6.75 -19.77
N ILE A 191 -1.21 5.80 -19.16
CA ILE A 191 -0.72 5.01 -18.02
C ILE A 191 0.46 4.12 -18.46
N THR A 192 0.34 3.46 -19.61
CA THR A 192 1.40 2.62 -20.20
C THR A 192 2.69 3.40 -20.45
N GLN A 193 2.58 4.59 -21.05
CA GLN A 193 3.74 5.44 -21.35
C GLN A 193 4.38 6.01 -20.08
N ASN A 194 3.57 6.45 -19.11
CA ASN A 194 4.07 7.28 -18.00
C ASN A 194 4.24 6.54 -16.66
N PHE A 195 3.59 5.41 -16.43
CA PHE A 195 3.65 4.71 -15.14
C PHE A 195 4.05 3.24 -15.29
N TYR A 196 3.26 2.41 -15.96
CA TYR A 196 3.48 0.97 -16.11
C TYR A 196 2.55 0.39 -17.17
N GLU A 197 2.92 -0.72 -17.81
CA GLU A 197 2.09 -1.40 -18.81
C GLU A 197 0.66 -1.64 -18.30
N CYS A 198 -0.30 -0.93 -18.90
CA CYS A 198 -1.70 -0.92 -18.47
C CYS A 198 -2.50 -1.94 -19.29
N THR A 199 -2.36 -3.22 -18.97
CA THR A 199 -3.14 -4.30 -19.60
C THR A 199 -4.63 -4.10 -19.38
N ASP A 200 -5.47 -4.73 -20.20
CA ASP A 200 -6.94 -4.60 -20.08
C ASP A 200 -7.46 -5.11 -18.72
N GLU A 201 -6.79 -6.09 -18.10
CA GLU A 201 -7.08 -6.54 -16.72
C GLU A 201 -6.78 -5.46 -15.68
N ILE A 202 -5.62 -4.79 -15.81
CA ILE A 202 -5.23 -3.66 -14.95
C ILE A 202 -6.20 -2.49 -15.13
N LEU A 203 -6.55 -2.15 -16.37
CA LEU A 203 -7.51 -1.09 -16.71
C LEU A 203 -8.90 -1.39 -16.14
N ALA A 204 -9.38 -2.63 -16.26
CA ALA A 204 -10.63 -3.11 -15.65
C ALA A 204 -10.63 -3.01 -14.12
N GLY A 205 -9.47 -3.18 -13.47
CA GLY A 205 -9.27 -2.93 -12.05
C GLY A 205 -9.38 -1.45 -11.69
N LEU A 206 -8.70 -0.58 -12.45
CA LEU A 206 -8.73 0.87 -12.26
C LEU A 206 -10.13 1.47 -12.47
N GLY A 207 -10.87 1.03 -13.49
CA GLY A 207 -12.26 1.47 -13.72
C GLY A 207 -13.15 1.22 -12.49
N LYS A 208 -13.08 0.03 -11.91
CA LYS A 208 -13.80 -0.32 -10.66
C LYS A 208 -13.34 0.53 -9.48
N MET A 209 -12.03 0.80 -9.37
CA MET A 209 -11.47 1.64 -8.30
C MET A 209 -12.00 3.08 -8.35
N TYR A 210 -12.18 3.65 -9.55
CA TYR A 210 -12.64 5.03 -9.75
C TYR A 210 -14.05 5.31 -9.18
N VAL A 211 -14.87 4.28 -8.98
CA VAL A 211 -16.21 4.37 -8.36
C VAL A 211 -16.33 3.68 -7.00
N ALA A 212 -15.45 2.73 -6.68
CA ALA A 212 -15.45 2.04 -5.40
C ALA A 212 -14.84 2.86 -4.25
N ASN A 213 -14.07 3.91 -4.57
CA ASN A 213 -13.47 4.82 -3.60
C ASN A 213 -13.97 6.26 -3.84
N ALA A 214 -14.58 6.86 -2.82
CA ALA A 214 -15.21 8.17 -2.89
C ALA A 214 -14.22 9.33 -3.17
N GLU A 215 -12.94 9.20 -2.81
CA GLU A 215 -11.93 10.21 -3.07
C GLU A 215 -11.41 10.14 -4.51
N PHE A 216 -11.22 8.94 -5.07
CA PHE A 216 -10.94 8.78 -6.50
C PHE A 216 -12.12 9.29 -7.34
N GLN A 217 -13.36 8.93 -6.96
CA GLN A 217 -14.57 9.46 -7.59
C GLN A 217 -14.62 10.98 -7.53
N ALA A 218 -14.44 11.58 -6.34
CA ALA A 218 -14.48 13.02 -6.16
C ALA A 218 -13.38 13.75 -6.93
N ASN A 219 -12.16 13.20 -7.00
CA ASN A 219 -11.06 13.80 -7.77
C ASN A 219 -11.32 13.80 -9.28
N ILE A 220 -11.89 12.71 -9.81
CA ILE A 220 -12.29 12.62 -11.22
C ILE A 220 -13.49 13.54 -11.52
N ASP A 221 -14.50 13.54 -10.65
CA ASP A 221 -15.68 14.40 -10.77
C ASP A 221 -15.36 15.89 -10.52
N ASN A 222 -14.28 16.23 -9.82
CA ASN A 222 -13.78 17.62 -9.73
C ASN A 222 -13.08 18.07 -11.02
N ALA A 223 -12.56 17.14 -11.83
CA ALA A 223 -11.90 17.45 -13.11
C ALA A 223 -12.87 17.49 -14.29
N GLY A 224 -13.80 16.53 -14.39
CA GLY A 224 -14.81 16.46 -15.46
C GLY A 224 -16.22 16.96 -15.07
N GLY A 225 -16.40 17.42 -13.83
CA GLY A 225 -17.72 17.62 -13.22
C GLY A 225 -18.38 16.29 -12.82
N THR A 226 -19.36 16.35 -11.93
CA THR A 226 -20.07 15.18 -11.37
C THR A 226 -20.51 14.15 -12.43
N GLY A 227 -20.38 12.86 -12.11
CA GLY A 227 -20.75 11.72 -12.96
C GLY A 227 -19.65 11.25 -13.94
N THR A 228 -18.49 11.92 -13.97
CA THR A 228 -17.38 11.55 -14.87
C THR A 228 -16.75 10.22 -14.46
N ALA A 229 -16.59 9.97 -13.16
CA ALA A 229 -16.00 8.72 -12.67
C ALA A 229 -16.86 7.50 -13.03
N GLU A 230 -18.19 7.62 -12.92
CA GLU A 230 -19.12 6.56 -13.29
C GLU A 230 -19.14 6.32 -14.80
N PHE A 231 -19.13 7.39 -15.61
CA PHE A 231 -19.02 7.30 -17.06
C PHE A 231 -17.73 6.60 -17.49
N VAL A 232 -16.57 7.01 -16.95
CA VAL A 232 -15.27 6.40 -17.31
C VAL A 232 -15.17 4.96 -16.83
N SER A 233 -15.66 4.64 -15.62
CA SER A 233 -15.75 3.24 -15.14
C SER A 233 -16.55 2.36 -16.10
N ARG A 234 -17.70 2.86 -16.58
CA ARG A 234 -18.56 2.12 -17.51
C ARG A 234 -17.99 2.07 -18.93
N ALA A 235 -17.28 3.11 -19.38
CA ALA A 235 -16.59 3.10 -20.67
C ALA A 235 -15.43 2.09 -20.67
N ILE A 236 -14.67 2.01 -19.57
CA ILE A 236 -13.66 0.97 -19.33
C ILE A 236 -14.32 -0.42 -19.35
N GLU A 237 -15.45 -0.60 -18.67
CA GLU A 237 -16.18 -1.88 -18.66
C GLU A 237 -16.68 -2.30 -20.06
N GLU A 238 -16.97 -1.37 -20.97
CA GLU A 238 -17.27 -1.70 -22.39
C GLU A 238 -16.01 -1.93 -23.25
N TYR A 239 -14.87 -1.36 -22.87
CA TYR A 239 -13.60 -1.45 -23.63
C TYR A 239 -12.86 -2.79 -23.43
N VAL A 240 -12.96 -3.38 -22.22
CA VAL A 240 -12.21 -4.58 -21.80
C VAL A 240 -13.00 -5.90 -21.97
N LYS A 241 -13.90 -5.97 -22.95
CA LYS A 241 -14.85 -7.09 -23.19
C LYS A 241 -14.54 -7.94 -24.41
#